data_AF-A0A2A4GN62-F1
#
_entry.id   AF-A0A2A4GN62-F1
#
_cell.length_a   1.000
_cell.length_b   1.000
_cell.length_c   1.000
_cell.angle_alpha   90.00
_cell.angle_beta   90.00
_cell.angle_gamma   90.00
#
_symmetry.space_group_name_H-M   'P 1'
#
loop_
_entity.id
_entity.type
_entity.pdbx_description
1 polymer ?
#
loop_
_entity_poly.entity_id
_entity_poly.type
_entity_poly.pdbx_seq_one_letter_code
_entity_poly.pdbx_strand_id
1 'polypeptide(L)'
;MVKSIFLQDGEEIFVDDEDYERVCKLTWYSSYYGNSRRVLSTQEKILLNSYIIPGSFQIKKNNYFTKDNLTTKGNKTRWSKPMIKGSSQYKGVHRNQNKFKRIWKSTIVVDGKQKFLGNFDTQEEAAQVYNDAVIKYWDGQGYLNEINKNNKLIIAKNKSQNFYDTRILSNSSFKGVYKDSKENTFNVGKYFNGSYVHFGRDKSLNNAALIYNKCVFYLYGDNAILNDVPMKDELEEFISNWEIPERIKALKLNEEVVNDGD
;
A
#
# COMPACT_ATOMS: atom_id res chain seq x y z
N MET A 1 9.19 -16.54 -9.23
CA MET A 1 8.97 -15.26 -9.94
C MET A 1 7.92 -14.48 -9.19
N VAL A 2 7.98 -13.15 -9.19
CA VAL A 2 6.96 -12.30 -8.54
C VAL A 2 6.03 -11.71 -9.58
N LYS A 3 4.78 -11.47 -9.20
CA LYS A 3 3.78 -10.77 -10.00
C LYS A 3 3.30 -9.53 -9.27
N SER A 4 3.07 -8.46 -10.02
CA SER A 4 2.52 -7.23 -9.48
C SER A 4 1.01 -7.30 -9.38
N ILE A 5 0.48 -6.74 -8.29
CA ILE A 5 -0.93 -6.53 -8.05
C ILE A 5 -1.07 -5.10 -7.57
N PHE A 6 -2.04 -4.38 -8.10
CA PHE A 6 -2.33 -3.04 -7.66
C PHE A 6 -3.45 -3.03 -6.63
N LEU A 7 -3.21 -2.34 -5.54
CA LEU A 7 -4.19 -2.08 -4.51
C LEU A 7 -5.25 -1.09 -5.00
N GLN A 8 -6.35 -1.01 -4.25
CA GLN A 8 -7.38 -0.01 -4.50
C GLN A 8 -6.79 1.38 -4.50
N ASP A 9 -5.81 1.62 -3.62
CA ASP A 9 -5.11 2.88 -3.49
C ASP A 9 -4.03 3.12 -4.56
N GLY A 10 -4.02 2.35 -5.65
CA GLY A 10 -3.03 2.45 -6.74
C GLY A 10 -1.62 1.99 -6.38
N GLU A 11 -1.38 1.68 -5.11
CA GLU A 11 -0.10 1.18 -4.64
C GLU A 11 0.17 -0.20 -5.25
N GLU A 12 1.34 -0.35 -5.87
CA GLU A 12 1.80 -1.64 -6.39
C GLU A 12 2.35 -2.50 -5.25
N ILE A 13 1.90 -3.75 -5.20
CA ILE A 13 2.42 -4.79 -4.33
C ILE A 13 2.83 -6.01 -5.16
N PHE A 14 3.70 -6.83 -4.59
CA PHE A 14 4.25 -8.00 -5.25
C PHE A 14 3.90 -9.27 -4.47
N VAL A 15 3.45 -10.30 -5.18
CA VAL A 15 3.16 -11.63 -4.62
C VAL A 15 3.89 -12.70 -5.42
N ASP A 16 4.01 -13.90 -4.87
CA ASP A 16 4.52 -15.04 -5.63
C ASP A 16 3.56 -15.41 -6.77
N ASP A 17 4.12 -15.85 -7.90
CA ASP A 17 3.37 -16.27 -9.08
C ASP A 17 2.31 -17.35 -8.75
N GLU A 18 2.65 -18.29 -7.88
CA GLU A 18 1.73 -19.34 -7.39
C GLU A 18 0.52 -18.81 -6.60
N ASP A 19 0.63 -17.62 -6.01
CA ASP A 19 -0.42 -17.00 -5.23
C ASP A 19 -1.18 -15.92 -6.03
N TYR A 20 -0.66 -15.52 -7.19
CA TYR A 20 -1.21 -14.44 -8.01
C TYR A 20 -2.69 -14.66 -8.36
N GLU A 21 -3.02 -15.81 -8.97
CA GLU A 21 -4.37 -16.08 -9.47
C GLU A 21 -5.43 -16.03 -8.36
N ARG A 22 -5.12 -16.57 -7.18
CA ARG A 22 -6.05 -16.56 -6.04
C ARG A 22 -6.13 -15.18 -5.38
N VAL A 23 -5.02 -14.45 -5.26
CA VAL A 23 -5.02 -13.10 -4.68
C VAL A 23 -5.81 -12.14 -5.56
N CYS A 24 -5.73 -12.27 -6.89
CA CYS A 24 -6.49 -11.45 -7.85
C CYS A 24 -8.01 -11.66 -7.82
N LYS A 25 -8.52 -12.74 -7.20
CA LYS A 25 -9.97 -12.95 -7.02
C LYS A 25 -10.57 -11.96 -6.02
N LEU A 26 -9.74 -11.41 -5.13
CA LEU A 26 -10.15 -10.43 -4.13
C LEU A 26 -9.63 -9.05 -4.47
N THR A 27 -10.28 -8.05 -3.91
CA THR A 27 -9.86 -6.66 -4.04
C THR A 27 -9.16 -6.21 -2.76
N TRP A 28 -8.02 -5.55 -2.86
CA TRP A 28 -7.16 -5.25 -1.72
C TRP A 28 -6.97 -3.76 -1.53
N TYR A 29 -6.99 -3.26 -0.30
CA TYR A 29 -6.72 -1.85 0.01
C TYR A 29 -5.74 -1.72 1.16
N SER A 30 -4.94 -0.64 1.16
CA SER A 30 -4.06 -0.34 2.29
C SER A 30 -4.85 0.35 3.43
N SER A 31 -4.47 0.04 4.67
CA SER A 31 -5.01 0.66 5.86
C SER A 31 -3.94 0.77 6.93
N TYR A 32 -4.04 1.80 7.76
CA TYR A 32 -3.03 2.09 8.78
C TYR A 32 -3.66 2.01 10.18
N TYR A 33 -3.05 1.21 11.05
CA TYR A 33 -3.38 1.19 12.47
C TYR A 33 -2.12 1.57 13.26
N GLY A 34 -2.10 2.83 13.74
CA GLY A 34 -0.88 3.39 14.33
C GLY A 34 0.29 3.31 13.36
N ASN A 35 1.37 2.61 13.75
CA ASN A 35 2.58 2.46 12.94
C ASN A 35 2.61 1.17 12.10
N SER A 36 1.45 0.64 11.75
CA SER A 36 1.36 -0.63 11.00
C SER A 36 0.48 -0.44 9.80
N ARG A 37 1.10 -0.43 8.61
CA ARG A 37 0.42 -0.65 7.33
C ARG A 37 -0.12 -2.07 7.31
N ARG A 38 -1.33 -2.22 6.80
CA ARG A 38 -2.06 -3.47 6.60
C ARG A 38 -2.63 -3.43 5.19
N VAL A 39 -2.67 -4.57 4.53
CA VAL A 39 -3.38 -4.74 3.26
C VAL A 39 -4.54 -5.68 3.53
N LEU A 40 -5.77 -5.22 3.28
CA LEU A 40 -7.00 -5.95 3.61
C LEU A 40 -7.83 -6.20 2.37
N SER A 41 -8.50 -7.35 2.33
CA SER A 41 -9.52 -7.62 1.33
C SER A 41 -10.75 -6.76 1.59
N THR A 42 -11.34 -6.18 0.55
CA THR A 42 -12.56 -5.38 0.66
C THR A 42 -13.76 -6.24 1.08
N GLN A 43 -13.88 -7.43 0.50
CA GLN A 43 -14.99 -8.37 0.66
C GLN A 43 -14.98 -9.05 2.05
N GLU A 44 -13.88 -9.71 2.40
CA GLU A 44 -13.83 -10.64 3.54
C GLU A 44 -13.14 -10.05 4.79
N LYS A 45 -12.60 -8.83 4.69
CA LYS A 45 -11.80 -8.18 5.74
C LYS A 45 -10.61 -9.01 6.25
N ILE A 46 -10.07 -9.89 5.40
CA ILE A 46 -8.87 -10.70 5.68
C ILE A 46 -7.61 -9.91 5.32
N LEU A 47 -6.53 -10.10 6.07
CA LEU A 47 -5.22 -9.53 5.77
C LEU A 47 -4.53 -10.29 4.64
N LEU A 48 -3.88 -9.59 3.70
CA LEU A 48 -3.20 -10.21 2.56
C LEU A 48 -2.14 -11.25 2.98
N ASN A 49 -1.30 -10.90 3.96
CA ASN A 49 -0.33 -11.85 4.50
C ASN A 49 -1.01 -13.10 5.07
N SER A 50 -2.13 -12.96 5.79
CA SER A 50 -2.88 -14.09 6.35
C SER A 50 -3.62 -14.90 5.29
N TYR A 51 -4.05 -14.25 4.20
CA TYR A 51 -4.63 -14.93 3.04
C TYR A 51 -3.57 -15.76 2.32
N ILE A 52 -2.33 -15.24 2.24
CA ILE A 52 -1.23 -15.94 1.60
C ILE A 52 -0.75 -17.11 2.46
N ILE A 53 -0.33 -16.82 3.69
CA ILE A 53 0.03 -17.81 4.71
C ILE A 53 -0.76 -17.49 5.99
N PRO A 54 -1.68 -18.36 6.42
CA PRO A 54 -2.48 -18.14 7.62
C PRO A 54 -1.65 -17.82 8.87
N GLY A 55 -2.01 -16.74 9.56
CA GLY A 55 -1.34 -16.30 10.78
C GLY A 55 0.07 -15.72 10.59
N SER A 56 0.52 -15.52 9.35
CA SER A 56 1.84 -14.97 9.08
C SER A 56 1.97 -13.48 9.42
N PHE A 57 3.21 -13.01 9.50
CA PHE A 57 3.59 -11.62 9.61
C PHE A 57 4.68 -11.33 8.58
N GLN A 58 4.74 -10.09 8.10
CA GLN A 58 5.78 -9.68 7.17
C GLN A 58 7.13 -9.49 7.90
N ILE A 59 8.23 -9.98 7.34
CA ILE A 59 9.60 -9.83 7.87
C ILE A 59 10.09 -8.40 7.63
N LYS A 60 10.22 -8.00 6.35
CA LYS A 60 10.54 -6.64 5.91
C LYS A 60 9.25 -5.89 5.59
N LYS A 61 9.06 -4.72 6.19
CA LYS A 61 7.84 -3.90 6.04
C LYS A 61 7.85 -3.09 4.76
N ASN A 62 7.53 -3.74 3.65
CA ASN A 62 7.54 -3.18 2.29
C ASN A 62 6.34 -3.72 1.47
N ASN A 63 6.43 -3.59 0.14
CA ASN A 63 5.35 -3.98 -0.77
C ASN A 63 5.43 -5.42 -1.28
N TYR A 64 6.38 -6.21 -0.76
CA TYR A 64 6.55 -7.61 -1.13
C TYR A 64 5.78 -8.49 -0.13
N PHE A 65 4.69 -9.09 -0.58
CA PHE A 65 3.89 -10.08 0.13
C PHE A 65 4.19 -11.48 -0.40
N THR A 66 5.48 -11.78 -0.51
CA THR A 66 6.02 -13.06 -0.97
C THR A 66 6.31 -13.98 0.22
N LYS A 67 6.28 -15.30 0.03
CA LYS A 67 6.47 -16.30 1.08
C LYS A 67 7.83 -16.19 1.77
N ASP A 68 8.86 -15.74 1.05
CA ASP A 68 10.19 -15.47 1.62
C ASP A 68 10.22 -14.24 2.56
N ASN A 69 9.26 -13.33 2.41
CA ASN A 69 9.07 -12.16 3.26
C ASN A 69 7.93 -12.33 4.28
N LEU A 70 7.33 -13.53 4.38
CA LEU A 70 6.29 -13.86 5.34
C LEU A 70 6.78 -14.96 6.30
N THR A 71 6.39 -14.84 7.58
CA THR A 71 6.77 -15.82 8.60
C THR A 71 5.70 -15.98 9.65
N THR A 72 5.54 -17.18 10.17
CA THR A 72 4.69 -17.49 11.32
C THR A 72 5.51 -17.61 12.62
N LYS A 73 6.85 -17.47 12.53
CA LYS A 73 7.74 -17.65 13.68
C LYS A 73 7.66 -16.48 14.65
N GLY A 74 7.66 -16.79 15.93
CA GLY A 74 7.59 -15.81 17.01
C GLY A 74 6.19 -15.22 17.15
N ASN A 75 6.10 -13.90 17.32
CA ASN A 75 4.83 -13.21 17.45
C ASN A 75 4.85 -11.89 16.68
N LYS A 76 3.67 -11.31 16.49
CA LYS A 76 3.48 -10.06 15.75
C LYS A 76 4.34 -8.90 16.27
N THR A 77 4.57 -8.82 17.58
CA THR A 77 5.29 -7.68 18.19
C THR A 77 6.79 -7.77 17.95
N ARG A 78 7.38 -8.96 17.77
CA ARG A 78 8.80 -9.10 17.34
C ARG A 78 9.04 -8.45 16.00
N TRP A 79 8.10 -8.61 15.07
CA TRP A 79 8.19 -8.11 13.70
C TRP A 79 7.65 -6.68 13.52
N SER A 80 7.15 -6.02 14.56
CA SER A 80 6.57 -4.68 14.42
C SER A 80 7.65 -3.60 14.31
N LYS A 81 7.38 -2.56 13.52
CA LYS A 81 8.16 -1.31 13.55
C LYS A 81 8.13 -0.67 14.95
N PRO A 82 9.06 0.26 15.25
CA PRO A 82 9.05 1.06 16.47
C PRO A 82 7.75 1.83 16.66
N MET A 83 7.44 2.26 17.89
CA MET A 83 6.22 3.02 18.16
C MET A 83 6.34 4.46 17.64
N ILE A 84 5.30 4.99 16.94
CA ILE A 84 5.30 6.37 16.42
C ILE A 84 5.59 7.40 17.52
N LYS A 85 4.85 7.30 18.63
CA LYS A 85 4.98 8.19 19.79
C LYS A 85 6.15 7.81 20.71
N GLY A 86 6.95 6.80 20.33
CA GLY A 86 8.14 6.40 21.08
C GLY A 86 9.22 7.49 21.04
N SER A 87 10.05 7.55 22.08
CA SER A 87 11.11 8.55 22.20
C SER A 87 12.31 8.33 21.28
N SER A 88 12.45 7.14 20.68
CA SER A 88 13.45 6.84 19.64
C SER A 88 12.79 6.46 18.33
N GLN A 89 13.50 6.68 17.22
CA GLN A 89 13.14 6.13 15.92
C GLN A 89 13.36 4.63 15.80
N TYR A 90 14.15 4.01 16.68
CA TYR A 90 14.51 2.60 16.60
C TYR A 90 13.68 1.73 17.57
N LYS A 91 13.42 0.49 17.17
CA LYS A 91 12.72 -0.50 17.99
C LYS A 91 13.59 -0.90 19.19
N GLY A 92 12.95 -1.01 20.35
CA GLY A 92 13.61 -1.41 21.60
C GLY A 92 14.47 -0.33 22.25
N VAL A 93 14.55 0.86 21.64
CA VAL A 93 15.34 1.98 22.13
C VAL A 93 14.43 3.04 22.74
N HIS A 94 14.80 3.51 23.93
CA HIS A 94 14.03 4.48 24.70
C HIS A 94 14.96 5.55 25.27
N ARG A 95 14.54 6.81 25.21
CA ARG A 95 15.22 7.89 25.94
C ARG A 95 14.83 7.86 27.42
N ASN A 96 15.83 7.72 28.30
CA ASN A 96 15.67 7.91 29.74
C ASN A 96 15.41 9.39 30.05
N GLN A 97 14.60 9.67 31.07
CA GLN A 97 14.28 11.04 31.48
C GLN A 97 15.42 11.72 32.28
N ASN A 98 16.39 10.93 32.76
CA ASN A 98 17.55 11.45 33.50
C ASN A 98 18.53 12.17 32.56
N LYS A 99 18.96 13.38 32.93
CA LYS A 99 19.80 14.29 32.12
C LYS A 99 21.31 13.95 32.11
N PHE A 100 21.72 12.80 32.63
CA PHE A 100 23.14 12.40 32.68
C PHE A 100 23.59 11.71 31.38
N LYS A 101 24.89 11.48 31.19
CA LYS A 101 25.45 10.76 30.02
C LYS A 101 24.80 9.39 29.83
N ARG A 102 24.77 8.87 28.58
CA ARG A 102 24.14 7.59 28.18
C ARG A 102 22.62 7.55 28.37
N ILE A 103 21.90 8.49 27.74
CA ILE A 103 20.45 8.61 27.88
C ILE A 103 19.64 7.57 27.10
N TRP A 104 20.25 6.83 26.16
CA TRP A 104 19.53 5.88 25.31
C TRP A 104 19.59 4.47 25.87
N LYS A 105 18.45 3.98 26.34
CA LYS A 105 18.28 2.64 26.90
C LYS A 105 17.83 1.68 25.80
N SER A 106 18.52 0.55 25.67
CA SER A 106 18.13 -0.55 24.78
C SER A 106 17.55 -1.72 25.57
N THR A 107 16.43 -2.27 25.10
CA THR A 107 15.74 -3.40 25.73
C THR A 107 15.10 -4.34 24.72
N ILE A 108 14.96 -5.61 25.09
CA ILE A 108 14.27 -6.65 24.31
C ILE A 108 13.39 -7.49 25.23
N VAL A 109 12.32 -8.10 24.71
CA VAL A 109 11.47 -9.01 25.49
C VAL A 109 11.81 -10.46 25.14
N VAL A 110 12.28 -11.24 26.10
CA VAL A 110 12.59 -12.67 25.94
C VAL A 110 11.78 -13.44 26.97
N ASP A 111 11.07 -14.47 26.52
CA ASP A 111 10.20 -15.31 27.36
C ASP A 111 9.24 -14.51 28.26
N GLY A 112 8.65 -13.46 27.67
CA GLY A 112 7.70 -12.57 28.35
C GLY A 112 8.33 -11.55 29.31
N LYS A 113 9.65 -11.57 29.51
CA LYS A 113 10.35 -10.65 30.42
C LYS A 113 11.18 -9.62 29.64
N GLN A 114 11.12 -8.37 30.07
CA GLN A 114 11.95 -7.31 29.51
C GLN A 114 13.39 -7.46 30.01
N LYS A 115 14.32 -7.63 29.08
CA LYS A 115 15.76 -7.70 29.31
C LYS A 115 16.40 -6.36 28.97
N PHE A 116 17.17 -5.83 29.90
CA PHE A 116 17.98 -4.63 29.70
C PHE A 116 19.27 -4.98 28.96
N LEU A 117 19.56 -4.24 27.89
CA LEU A 117 20.72 -4.47 27.03
C LEU A 117 21.83 -3.44 27.25
N GLY A 118 21.52 -2.28 27.85
CA GLY A 118 22.48 -1.25 28.16
C GLY A 118 21.94 0.16 28.00
N ASN A 119 22.76 1.12 28.42
CA ASN A 119 22.58 2.56 28.17
C ASN A 119 23.68 3.04 27.22
N PHE A 120 23.37 3.94 26.30
CA PHE A 120 24.25 4.37 25.21
C PHE A 120 24.16 5.88 25.01
N ASP A 121 25.23 6.47 24.48
CA ASP A 121 25.30 7.91 24.24
C ASP A 121 24.48 8.31 23.00
N THR A 122 24.39 7.40 22.01
CA THR A 122 23.55 7.57 20.82
C THR A 122 22.44 6.51 20.74
N GLN A 123 21.36 6.84 20.05
CA GLN A 123 20.29 5.87 19.82
C GLN A 123 20.68 4.82 18.75
N GLU A 124 21.64 5.15 17.88
CA GLU A 124 22.22 4.28 16.85
C GLU A 124 22.98 3.11 17.50
N GLU A 125 23.85 3.40 18.48
CA GLU A 125 24.54 2.37 19.27
C GLU A 125 23.53 1.46 20.01
N ALA A 126 22.53 2.07 20.65
CA ALA A 126 21.47 1.32 21.32
C ALA A 126 20.69 0.41 20.37
N ALA A 127 20.48 0.85 19.12
CA ALA A 127 19.78 0.11 18.08
C ALA A 127 20.63 -1.04 17.50
N GLN A 128 21.95 -0.86 17.39
CA GLN A 128 22.87 -1.93 17.01
C GLN A 128 22.84 -3.06 18.04
N VAL A 129 22.94 -2.72 19.34
CA VAL A 129 22.84 -3.71 20.41
C VAL A 129 21.46 -4.40 20.44
N TYR A 130 20.39 -3.68 20.07
CA TYR A 130 19.08 -4.31 19.89
C TYR A 130 19.09 -5.34 18.75
N ASN A 131 19.67 -5.00 17.60
CA ASN A 131 19.79 -5.92 16.46
C ASN A 131 20.60 -7.17 16.82
N ASP A 132 21.73 -7.02 17.52
CA ASP A 132 22.53 -8.14 18.02
C ASP A 132 21.72 -9.03 18.96
N ALA A 133 20.89 -8.43 19.81
CA ALA A 133 20.00 -9.16 20.70
C ALA A 133 18.90 -9.92 19.95
N VAL A 134 18.37 -9.40 18.83
CA VAL A 134 17.43 -10.13 17.97
C VAL A 134 18.11 -11.37 17.37
N ILE A 135 19.35 -11.24 16.91
CA ILE A 135 20.13 -12.37 16.39
C ILE A 135 20.36 -13.40 17.50
N LYS A 136 20.80 -12.94 18.67
CA LYS A 136 21.18 -13.81 19.80
C LYS A 136 20.01 -14.52 20.47
N TYR A 137 18.90 -13.82 20.72
CA TYR A 137 17.80 -14.34 21.54
C TYR A 137 16.61 -14.82 20.72
N TRP A 138 16.48 -14.38 19.47
CA TRP A 138 15.37 -14.76 18.59
C TRP A 138 15.85 -15.45 17.30
N ASP A 139 17.12 -15.82 17.16
CA ASP A 139 17.68 -16.44 15.95
C ASP A 139 17.39 -15.63 14.68
N GLY A 140 17.47 -14.30 14.79
CA GLY A 140 17.13 -13.38 13.71
C GLY A 140 15.63 -13.26 13.41
N GLN A 141 14.76 -13.93 14.17
CA GLN A 141 13.31 -13.91 14.01
C GLN A 141 12.68 -12.68 14.67
N GLY A 142 13.05 -11.49 14.20
CA GLY A 142 12.46 -10.22 14.62
C GLY A 142 12.85 -9.06 13.72
N TYR A 143 12.23 -7.90 13.98
CA TYR A 143 12.51 -6.68 13.25
C TYR A 143 13.94 -6.20 13.55
N LEU A 144 14.76 -6.07 12.51
CA LEU A 144 16.08 -5.45 12.58
C LEU A 144 15.97 -3.98 12.18
N ASN A 145 16.52 -3.10 13.01
CA ASN A 145 16.57 -1.68 12.75
C ASN A 145 17.52 -1.36 11.59
N GLU A 146 17.09 -0.52 10.65
CA GLU A 146 17.95 0.09 9.64
C GLU A 146 18.71 1.27 10.27
N ILE A 147 19.96 1.07 10.65
CA ILE A 147 20.78 2.13 11.29
C ILE A 147 20.92 3.32 10.33
N ASN A 148 20.87 4.54 10.88
CA ASN A 148 20.92 5.82 10.14
C ASN A 148 19.70 6.13 9.27
N LYS A 149 18.62 5.33 9.36
CA LYS A 149 17.35 5.63 8.70
C LYS A 149 16.23 5.79 9.73
N ASN A 150 15.20 6.53 9.34
CA ASN A 150 13.98 6.60 10.14
C ASN A 150 13.20 5.29 10.03
N ASN A 151 13.21 4.51 11.12
CA ASN A 151 12.54 3.22 11.19
C ASN A 151 11.04 3.34 11.56
N LYS A 152 10.59 4.52 12.03
CA LYS A 152 9.16 4.78 12.16
C LYS A 152 8.55 4.84 10.77
N LEU A 153 7.28 4.44 10.59
CA LEU A 153 6.61 4.91 9.39
C LEU A 153 6.53 6.41 9.55
N ILE A 154 7.13 7.12 8.61
CA ILE A 154 6.69 8.47 8.33
C ILE A 154 5.25 8.24 7.88
N ILE A 155 4.29 8.55 8.75
CA ILE A 155 2.95 8.88 8.28
C ILE A 155 3.20 10.12 7.45
N ALA A 156 3.62 9.95 6.19
CA ALA A 156 3.45 11.00 5.24
C ALA A 156 1.98 11.36 5.41
N LYS A 157 1.74 12.65 5.60
CA LYS A 157 0.41 13.27 5.66
C LYS A 157 -0.48 12.92 4.45
N ASN A 158 0.00 12.07 3.57
CA ASN A 158 -0.77 11.20 2.72
C ASN A 158 -1.48 10.15 3.62
N LYS A 159 -2.51 10.50 4.41
CA LYS A 159 -3.89 10.24 3.93
C LYS A 159 -3.77 9.95 2.45
N SER A 160 -3.78 8.68 2.02
CA SER A 160 -3.73 8.35 0.60
C SER A 160 -4.94 9.00 -0.07
N GLN A 161 -4.79 10.29 -0.34
CA GLN A 161 -4.87 10.87 -1.62
C GLN A 161 -5.10 9.76 -2.65
N ASN A 162 -6.39 9.61 -2.99
CA ASN A 162 -6.83 9.63 -4.40
C ASN A 162 -7.03 8.32 -5.09
N PHE A 163 -7.51 7.32 -4.37
CA PHE A 163 -7.74 6.05 -5.04
C PHE A 163 -8.95 5.32 -4.46
N TYR A 164 -10.02 6.09 -4.25
CA TYR A 164 -11.32 5.51 -3.95
C TYR A 164 -11.96 4.79 -5.17
N ASP A 165 -11.29 4.62 -6.33
CA ASP A 165 -11.90 4.02 -7.53
C ASP A 165 -10.94 3.26 -8.46
N THR A 166 -10.51 2.07 -8.04
CA THR A 166 -10.39 0.92 -8.96
C THR A 166 -11.51 -0.10 -8.69
N ARG A 167 -12.64 0.36 -8.14
CA ARG A 167 -13.82 -0.46 -7.89
C ARG A 167 -14.38 -1.00 -9.21
N ILE A 168 -14.58 -2.32 -9.31
CA ILE A 168 -15.71 -2.84 -10.09
C ILE A 168 -16.93 -2.47 -9.25
N LEU A 169 -17.61 -1.40 -9.62
CA LEU A 169 -18.86 -1.02 -8.97
C LEU A 169 -19.87 -2.09 -9.36
N SER A 170 -20.25 -2.93 -8.39
CA SER A 170 -21.04 -4.14 -8.59
C SER A 170 -22.25 -3.84 -9.50
N ASN A 171 -22.20 -4.44 -10.71
CA ASN A 171 -23.19 -4.56 -11.80
C ASN A 171 -22.64 -4.27 -13.21
N SER A 172 -21.38 -3.82 -13.38
CA SER A 172 -20.83 -3.43 -14.69
C SER A 172 -19.65 -4.27 -15.20
N SER A 173 -19.12 -5.23 -14.43
CA SER A 173 -17.92 -6.03 -14.78
C SER A 173 -16.63 -5.22 -15.06
N PHE A 174 -16.68 -3.88 -15.08
CA PHE A 174 -15.56 -3.00 -15.45
C PHE A 174 -15.28 -1.95 -14.37
N LYS A 175 -13.99 -1.67 -14.17
CA LYS A 175 -13.46 -0.68 -13.20
C LYS A 175 -13.94 0.71 -13.55
N GLY A 176 -14.40 1.46 -12.54
CA GLY A 176 -14.82 2.86 -12.68
C GLY A 176 -16.06 3.07 -13.54
N VAL A 177 -16.80 2.00 -13.88
CA VAL A 177 -18.05 2.05 -14.62
C VAL A 177 -19.20 1.63 -13.71
N TYR A 178 -20.31 2.36 -13.70
CA TYR A 178 -21.51 2.00 -12.94
C TYR A 178 -22.79 2.40 -13.67
N LYS A 179 -23.81 1.56 -13.52
CA LYS A 179 -25.11 1.77 -14.16
C LYS A 179 -25.91 2.84 -13.42
N ASP A 180 -26.41 3.82 -14.15
CA ASP A 180 -27.46 4.73 -13.72
C ASP A 180 -28.80 4.16 -14.15
N SER A 181 -29.59 3.71 -13.17
CA SER A 181 -30.90 3.13 -13.43
C SER A 181 -31.94 4.15 -13.90
N LYS A 182 -31.74 5.46 -13.64
CA LYS A 182 -32.71 6.50 -14.04
C LYS A 182 -32.56 6.85 -15.52
N GLU A 183 -31.31 7.02 -15.95
CA GLU A 183 -30.97 7.44 -17.32
C GLU A 183 -30.71 6.25 -18.25
N ASN A 184 -30.66 5.03 -17.71
CA ASN A 184 -30.25 3.80 -18.41
C ASN A 184 -28.91 3.97 -19.16
N THR A 185 -27.94 4.58 -18.47
CA THR A 185 -26.58 4.80 -18.97
C THR A 185 -25.55 4.22 -18.00
N PHE A 186 -24.31 4.14 -18.46
CA PHE A 186 -23.15 3.78 -17.67
C PHE A 186 -22.30 5.02 -17.45
N ASN A 187 -22.22 5.49 -16.22
CA ASN A 187 -21.33 6.57 -15.83
C ASN A 187 -19.92 6.04 -15.61
N VAL A 188 -18.95 6.89 -15.91
CA VAL A 188 -17.53 6.58 -15.89
C VAL A 188 -16.79 7.62 -15.06
N GLY A 189 -15.98 7.18 -14.12
CA GLY A 189 -15.14 8.08 -13.36
C GLY A 189 -14.26 7.38 -12.35
N LYS A 190 -13.43 8.18 -11.70
CA LYS A 190 -12.53 7.75 -10.65
C LYS A 190 -12.30 8.89 -9.67
N TYR A 191 -12.16 8.58 -8.40
CA TYR A 191 -11.62 9.53 -7.45
C TYR A 191 -10.16 9.83 -7.74
N PHE A 192 -9.88 11.12 -7.84
CA PHE A 192 -8.57 11.73 -7.99
C PHE A 192 -8.52 12.89 -7.00
N ASN A 193 -7.41 13.17 -6.33
CA ASN A 193 -7.39 14.32 -5.40
C ASN A 193 -8.21 14.13 -4.09
N GLY A 194 -8.91 13.00 -3.90
CA GLY A 194 -9.94 12.79 -2.87
C GLY A 194 -11.31 13.27 -3.33
N SER A 195 -11.35 13.79 -4.56
CA SER A 195 -12.53 14.28 -5.26
C SER A 195 -12.93 13.29 -6.34
N TYR A 196 -14.23 13.06 -6.50
CA TYR A 196 -14.70 12.22 -7.59
C TYR A 196 -14.58 12.97 -8.91
N VAL A 197 -13.86 12.39 -9.88
CA VAL A 197 -13.72 12.96 -11.22
C VAL A 197 -14.53 12.13 -12.20
N HIS A 198 -15.54 12.77 -12.78
CA HIS A 198 -16.38 12.17 -13.81
C HIS A 198 -15.67 12.24 -15.16
N PHE A 199 -15.38 11.09 -15.76
CA PHE A 199 -14.75 10.97 -17.07
C PHE A 199 -15.77 11.13 -18.19
N GLY A 200 -16.94 10.52 -18.05
CA GLY A 200 -17.98 10.55 -19.07
C GLY A 200 -19.11 9.58 -18.76
N ARG A 201 -20.04 9.43 -19.70
CA ARG A 201 -21.11 8.44 -19.64
C ARG A 201 -21.39 7.90 -21.03
N ASP A 202 -21.82 6.66 -21.12
CA ASP A 202 -22.21 6.02 -22.38
C ASP A 202 -23.39 5.05 -22.18
N LYS A 203 -24.14 4.72 -23.23
CA LYS A 203 -25.21 3.72 -23.18
C LYS A 203 -24.67 2.28 -23.26
N SER A 204 -23.53 2.10 -23.92
CA SER A 204 -22.81 0.84 -24.04
C SER A 204 -21.85 0.65 -22.87
N LEU A 205 -21.94 -0.52 -22.25
CA LEU A 205 -21.06 -0.89 -21.14
C LEU A 205 -19.59 -0.95 -21.57
N ASN A 206 -19.32 -1.47 -22.77
CA ASN A 206 -17.96 -1.59 -23.30
C ASN A 206 -17.39 -0.22 -23.69
N ASN A 207 -18.20 0.66 -24.27
CA ASN A 207 -17.78 2.03 -24.60
C ASN A 207 -17.39 2.78 -23.32
N ALA A 208 -18.21 2.66 -22.27
CA ALA A 208 -17.92 3.22 -20.95
C ALA A 208 -16.60 2.68 -20.37
N ALA A 209 -16.31 1.39 -20.54
CA ALA A 209 -15.05 0.79 -20.11
C ALA A 209 -13.84 1.31 -20.92
N LEU A 210 -14.00 1.58 -22.22
CA LEU A 210 -12.96 2.18 -23.05
C LEU A 210 -12.72 3.65 -22.71
N ILE A 211 -13.77 4.42 -22.40
CA ILE A 211 -13.63 5.78 -21.86
C ILE A 211 -12.76 5.77 -20.61
N TYR A 212 -13.00 4.82 -19.69
CA TYR A 212 -12.17 4.65 -18.50
C TYR A 212 -10.71 4.38 -18.89
N ASN A 213 -10.47 3.40 -19.76
CA ASN A 213 -9.13 3.03 -20.20
C ASN A 213 -8.37 4.21 -20.81
N LYS A 214 -9.01 4.97 -21.71
CA LYS A 214 -8.37 6.11 -22.39
C LYS A 214 -8.03 7.23 -21.40
N CYS A 215 -8.94 7.59 -20.49
CA CYS A 215 -8.68 8.62 -19.48
C CYS A 215 -7.58 8.20 -18.49
N VAL A 216 -7.61 6.95 -18.02
CA VAL A 216 -6.60 6.43 -17.07
C VAL A 216 -5.25 6.28 -17.75
N PHE A 217 -5.19 5.79 -18.99
CA PHE A 217 -3.95 5.73 -19.76
C PHE A 217 -3.35 7.12 -20.00
N TYR A 218 -4.19 8.11 -20.31
CA TYR A 218 -3.71 9.49 -20.44
C TYR A 218 -3.08 10.03 -19.16
N LEU A 219 -3.71 9.78 -18.01
CA LEU A 219 -3.24 10.27 -16.71
C LEU A 219 -1.98 9.55 -16.23
N TYR A 220 -1.90 8.22 -16.38
CA TYR A 220 -0.87 7.40 -15.72
C TYR A 220 0.13 6.74 -16.70
N GLY A 221 -0.08 6.86 -18.01
CA GLY A 221 0.77 6.24 -19.03
C GLY A 221 0.84 4.72 -18.89
N ASP A 222 2.05 4.17 -18.97
CA ASP A 222 2.30 2.72 -18.92
C ASP A 222 1.94 2.09 -17.56
N ASN A 223 1.80 2.89 -16.50
CA ASN A 223 1.37 2.43 -15.17
C ASN A 223 -0.16 2.32 -15.04
N ALA A 224 -0.92 2.61 -16.12
CA ALA A 224 -2.36 2.56 -16.10
C ALA A 224 -2.91 1.13 -15.96
N ILE A 225 -3.82 0.94 -15.01
CA ILE A 225 -4.56 -0.32 -14.86
C ILE A 225 -5.83 -0.25 -15.68
N LEU A 226 -5.87 -1.03 -16.76
CA LEU A 226 -6.98 -1.00 -17.71
C LEU A 226 -8.02 -2.09 -17.42
N ASN A 227 -9.20 -1.90 -17.98
CA ASN A 227 -10.22 -2.92 -18.15
C ASN A 227 -9.89 -3.78 -19.36
N ASP A 228 -10.10 -5.09 -19.23
CA ASP A 228 -9.99 -6.03 -20.35
C ASP A 228 -11.29 -5.98 -21.17
N VAL A 229 -11.28 -5.20 -22.25
CA VAL A 229 -12.44 -4.97 -23.11
C VAL A 229 -12.19 -5.68 -24.45
N PRO A 230 -13.04 -6.63 -24.88
CA PRO A 230 -12.90 -7.28 -26.17
C PRO A 230 -13.01 -6.25 -27.29
N MET A 231 -11.90 -5.98 -27.99
CA MET A 231 -11.85 -4.95 -29.03
C MET A 231 -12.48 -5.46 -30.33
N LYS A 232 -13.46 -4.71 -30.84
CA LYS A 232 -14.14 -4.94 -32.13
C LYS A 232 -14.00 -3.65 -32.95
N ASP A 233 -14.10 -3.74 -34.27
CA ASP A 233 -13.91 -2.59 -35.19
C ASP A 233 -14.73 -1.35 -34.79
N GLU A 234 -15.99 -1.54 -34.39
CA GLU A 234 -16.89 -0.46 -33.94
C GLU A 234 -16.38 0.27 -32.66
N LEU A 235 -15.66 -0.45 -31.80
CA LEU A 235 -15.11 0.08 -30.55
C LEU A 235 -13.81 0.87 -30.80
N GLU A 236 -13.01 0.44 -31.77
CA GLU A 236 -11.79 1.14 -32.19
C GLU A 236 -12.14 2.49 -32.82
N GLU A 237 -13.15 2.51 -33.69
CA GLU A 237 -13.66 3.75 -34.29
C GLU A 237 -14.19 4.70 -33.21
N PHE A 238 -15.01 4.17 -32.28
CA PHE A 238 -15.54 4.95 -31.16
C PHE A 238 -14.42 5.60 -30.34
N ILE A 239 -13.45 4.81 -29.88
CA ILE A 239 -12.42 5.30 -28.98
C ILE A 239 -11.43 6.23 -29.68
N SER A 240 -11.21 6.07 -30.99
CA SER A 240 -10.40 6.99 -31.80
C SER A 240 -11.04 8.38 -31.85
N ASN A 241 -12.36 8.43 -32.08
CA ASN A 241 -13.12 9.68 -32.20
C ASN A 241 -13.48 10.33 -30.86
N TRP A 242 -13.44 9.59 -29.75
CA TRP A 242 -13.81 10.11 -28.43
C TRP A 242 -12.68 10.94 -27.81
N GLU A 243 -12.92 12.23 -27.57
CA GLU A 243 -11.89 13.13 -27.00
C GLU A 243 -11.88 13.17 -25.48
N ILE A 244 -10.67 13.22 -24.91
CA ILE A 244 -10.48 13.38 -23.47
C ILE A 244 -10.92 14.79 -23.06
N PRO A 245 -11.86 14.95 -22.10
CA PRO A 245 -12.32 16.27 -21.69
C PRO A 245 -11.20 17.13 -21.07
N GLU A 246 -11.21 18.44 -21.32
CA GLU A 246 -10.19 19.38 -20.81
C GLU A 246 -10.03 19.33 -19.28
N ARG A 247 -11.12 19.11 -18.54
CA ARG A 247 -11.08 18.93 -17.07
C ARG A 247 -10.19 17.75 -16.62
N ILE A 248 -10.00 16.75 -17.47
CA ILE A 248 -9.13 15.58 -17.20
C ILE A 248 -7.70 15.91 -17.60
N LYS A 249 -7.50 16.59 -18.74
CA LYS A 249 -6.18 17.07 -19.18
C LYS A 249 -5.53 17.96 -18.12
N ALA A 250 -6.31 18.88 -17.53
CA ALA A 250 -5.87 19.77 -16.45
C ALA A 250 -5.37 19.03 -15.20
N LEU A 251 -5.81 17.79 -14.93
CA LEU A 251 -5.32 17.02 -13.79
C LEU A 251 -3.88 16.56 -13.97
N LYS A 252 -3.48 16.25 -15.21
CA LYS A 252 -2.11 15.82 -15.54
C LYS A 252 -1.10 16.96 -15.39
N LEU A 253 -1.44 18.15 -15.88
CA LEU A 253 -0.58 19.34 -15.74
C LEU A 253 -0.33 19.74 -14.28
N ASN A 254 -1.34 19.56 -13.40
CA ASN A 254 -1.20 19.89 -11.98
C ASN A 254 -0.29 18.92 -11.21
N GLU A 255 -0.02 17.71 -11.72
CA GLU A 255 0.96 16.78 -11.12
C GLU A 255 2.39 17.11 -11.55
N GLU A 256 2.60 17.54 -12.81
CA GLU A 256 3.93 17.93 -13.32
C GLU A 256 4.47 19.17 -12.60
N VAL A 257 3.62 20.19 -12.34
CA VAL A 257 4.00 21.42 -11.63
C VAL A 257 4.38 21.17 -10.16
N VAL A 258 3.89 20.10 -9.54
CA VAL A 258 4.23 19.74 -8.15
C VAL A 258 5.57 18.97 -8.08
N ASN A 259 5.99 18.32 -9.16
CA ASN A 259 7.22 17.55 -9.22
C ASN A 259 8.45 18.36 -9.69
N ASP A 260 8.26 19.51 -10.35
CA ASP A 260 9.33 20.42 -10.79
C ASP A 260 9.70 21.52 -9.76
N GLY A 261 9.23 21.37 -8.51
CA GLY A 261 9.38 22.35 -7.43
C GLY A 261 10.36 21.96 -6.31
N ASP A 262 11.36 21.13 -6.58
CA ASP A 262 12.47 20.80 -5.66
C ASP A 262 13.81 21.39 -6.13
#